data_AF-A0A6L5K1J3-F1
#
_entry.id   AF-A0A6L5K1J3-F1
#
_cell.length_a   1.000
_cell.length_b   1.000
_cell.length_c   1.000
_cell.angle_alpha   90.00
_cell.angle_beta   90.00
_cell.angle_gamma   90.00
#
_symmetry.space_group_name_H-M   'P 1'
#
loop_
_entity.id
_entity.type
_entity.pdbx_description
1 polymer ?
#
loop_
_entity_poly.entity_id
_entity_poly.type
_entity_poly.pdbx_seq_one_letter_code
_entity_poly.pdbx_strand_id
1 'polypeptide(L)'
;MEKRFYIRGYKGRVGFPILFDDATYSFEEARTKAREYFDQIAPLCKVIIFEHDNGSGERAARFIYRNESGMPQEIGDWWENY
;
A
#
# COMPACT_ATOMS: atom_id res chain seq x y z
N MET A 1 -4.04 15.95 -12.18
CA MET A 1 -3.97 15.27 -10.88
C MET A 1 -2.52 15.10 -10.51
N GLU A 2 -2.15 15.43 -9.28
CA GLU A 2 -0.78 15.31 -8.79
C GLU A 2 -0.43 13.83 -8.64
N LYS A 3 0.63 13.39 -9.32
CA LYS A 3 1.18 12.05 -9.14
C LYS A 3 2.16 12.15 -7.99
N ARG A 4 1.84 11.53 -6.87
CA ARG A 4 2.68 11.53 -5.66
C ARG A 4 2.53 10.27 -4.81
N PHE A 5 1.91 9.23 -5.34
CA PHE A 5 1.68 7.98 -4.60
C PHE A 5 2.57 6.87 -5.12
N TYR A 6 3.08 6.04 -4.21
CA TYR A 6 3.90 4.86 -4.51
C TYR A 6 3.42 3.68 -3.65
N ILE A 7 3.88 2.46 -3.95
CA ILE A 7 3.30 1.24 -3.39
C ILE A 7 4.36 0.36 -2.74
N ARG A 8 3.99 -0.23 -1.60
CA ARG A 8 4.76 -1.29 -0.94
C ARG A 8 3.88 -2.49 -0.62
N GLY A 9 4.39 -3.69 -0.82
CA GLY A 9 3.71 -4.94 -0.44
C GLY A 9 4.50 -5.69 0.62
N TYR A 10 3.82 -6.31 1.58
CA TYR A 10 4.42 -6.99 2.72
C TYR A 10 3.86 -8.41 2.88
N LYS A 11 4.69 -9.30 3.40
CA LYS A 11 4.34 -10.68 3.75
C LYS A 11 4.24 -10.81 5.27
N GLY A 12 3.16 -11.40 5.77
CA GLY A 12 2.95 -11.70 7.19
C GLY A 12 2.99 -10.48 8.12
N ARG A 13 3.41 -10.70 9.38
CA ARG A 13 3.66 -9.65 10.39
C ARG A 13 5.03 -8.97 10.24
N VAL A 14 5.73 -9.19 9.14
CA VAL A 14 7.09 -8.67 8.95
C VAL A 14 7.01 -7.16 8.70
N GLY A 15 7.84 -6.40 9.40
CA GLY A 15 7.90 -4.93 9.30
C GLY A 15 8.53 -4.41 8.00
N PHE A 16 9.03 -5.30 7.13
CA PHE A 16 9.74 -4.92 5.91
C PHE A 16 8.96 -5.32 4.65
N PRO A 17 8.88 -4.43 3.63
CA PRO A 17 8.22 -4.76 2.38
C PRO A 17 9.05 -5.73 1.54
N ILE A 18 8.35 -6.58 0.79
CA ILE A 18 8.92 -7.50 -0.20
C ILE A 18 8.64 -7.03 -1.64
N LEU A 19 7.68 -6.13 -1.81
CA LEU A 19 7.38 -5.47 -3.08
C LEU A 19 7.66 -3.99 -2.90
N PHE A 20 8.44 -3.45 -3.83
CA PHE A 20 8.81 -2.04 -3.91
C PHE A 20 8.41 -1.52 -5.29
N ASP A 21 7.42 -0.64 -5.33
CA ASP A 21 7.07 0.10 -6.54
C ASP A 21 7.16 1.59 -6.22
N ASP A 22 8.28 2.19 -6.62
CA ASP A 22 8.61 3.61 -6.46
C ASP A 22 8.06 4.48 -7.59
N ALA A 23 7.32 3.90 -8.54
CA ALA A 23 6.69 4.69 -9.57
C ALA A 23 5.63 5.61 -8.96
N THR A 24 5.52 6.80 -9.55
CA THR A 24 4.66 7.85 -9.04
C THR A 24 3.31 7.84 -9.77
N TYR A 25 2.25 7.63 -9.01
CA TYR A 25 0.88 7.49 -9.48
C TYR A 25 -0.02 8.59 -8.90
N SER A 26 -1.13 8.85 -9.58
CA SER A 26 -2.31 9.44 -8.92
C SER A 26 -2.91 8.42 -7.95
N PHE A 27 -3.75 8.87 -7.01
CA PHE A 27 -4.32 7.99 -6.00
C PHE A 27 -5.12 6.81 -6.61
N GLU A 28 -5.94 7.07 -7.63
CA GLU A 28 -6.75 6.01 -8.27
C GLU A 28 -5.90 5.02 -9.08
N GLU A 29 -4.84 5.49 -9.75
CA GLU A 29 -3.86 4.62 -10.42
C GLU A 29 -3.16 3.72 -9.39
N ALA A 30 -2.70 4.31 -8.27
CA ALA A 30 -2.04 3.57 -7.19
C ALA A 30 -2.97 2.52 -6.58
N ARG A 31 -4.25 2.86 -6.38
CA ARG A 31 -5.27 1.95 -5.84
C ARG A 31 -5.51 0.76 -6.75
N THR A 32 -5.60 1.00 -8.06
CA THR A 32 -5.76 -0.05 -9.05
C THR A 32 -4.56 -0.99 -9.04
N LYS A 33 -3.34 -0.42 -9.07
CA LYS A 33 -2.08 -1.19 -9.02
C LYS A 33 -1.93 -2.00 -7.73
N ALA A 34 -2.25 -1.40 -6.59
CA ALA A 34 -2.16 -2.06 -5.30
C ALA A 34 -3.07 -3.31 -5.23
N ARG A 35 -4.29 -3.25 -5.80
CA ARG A 35 -5.18 -4.41 -5.92
C ARG A 35 -4.60 -5.48 -6.84
N GLU A 36 -4.10 -5.10 -8.01
CA GLU A 36 -3.47 -6.03 -8.95
C GLU A 36 -2.31 -6.79 -8.27
N TYR A 37 -1.44 -6.07 -7.55
CA TYR A 37 -0.34 -6.70 -6.82
C TYR A 37 -0.83 -7.63 -5.72
N PHE A 38 -1.84 -7.21 -4.96
CA PHE A 38 -2.38 -8.01 -3.87
C PHE A 38 -2.99 -9.34 -4.34
N ASP A 39 -3.60 -9.35 -5.53
CA ASP A 39 -4.23 -10.54 -6.10
C ASP A 39 -3.22 -11.44 -6.85
N GLN A 40 -2.26 -10.85 -7.56
CA GLN A 40 -1.32 -11.59 -8.42
C GLN A 40 -0.08 -12.09 -7.66
N ILE A 41 0.38 -11.36 -6.64
CA ILE A 41 1.62 -11.67 -5.94
C ILE A 41 1.27 -12.45 -4.67
N ALA A 42 1.14 -13.77 -4.80
CA ALA A 42 1.14 -14.66 -3.65
C ALA A 42 2.55 -14.70 -3.02
N PRO A 43 2.72 -14.59 -1.68
CA PRO A 43 1.73 -14.49 -0.61
C PRO A 43 1.75 -13.12 0.10
N LEU A 44 1.36 -12.03 -0.58
CA LEU A 44 1.20 -10.74 0.09
C LEU A 44 0.06 -10.80 1.13
N CYS A 45 0.34 -10.30 2.33
CA CYS A 45 -0.65 -10.18 3.41
C CYS A 45 -1.23 -8.77 3.48
N LYS A 46 -0.43 -7.77 3.10
CA LYS A 46 -0.85 -6.37 3.01
C LYS A 46 -0.15 -5.63 1.89
N VAL A 47 -0.83 -4.68 1.27
CA VAL A 47 -0.27 -3.68 0.34
C VAL A 47 -0.66 -2.30 0.85
N ILE A 48 0.30 -1.38 0.85
CA ILE A 48 0.16 -0.03 1.38
C ILE A 48 0.49 0.95 0.26
N ILE A 49 -0.38 1.94 0.09
CA ILE A 49 -0.17 3.09 -0.78
C ILE A 49 0.33 4.23 0.09
N PHE A 50 1.49 4.74 -0.25
CA PHE A 50 2.10 5.86 0.43
C PHE A 50 2.02 7.11 -0.41
N GLU A 51 1.90 8.24 0.26
CA GLU A 51 2.03 9.57 -0.32
C GLU A 51 3.45 10.08 -0.08
N HIS A 52 4.10 10.58 -1.13
CA HIS A 52 5.31 11.38 -1.00
C HIS A 52 4.90 12.73 -0.41
N ASP A 53 5.16 12.92 0.88
CA ASP A 53 4.99 14.22 1.51
C ASP A 53 6.25 15.08 1.31
N ASN A 54 6.05 16.37 1.03
CA ASN A 54 7.12 17.32 0.68
C ASN A 54 7.97 17.79 1.86
N GLY A 55 8.04 17.05 2.97
CA GLY A 55 8.93 17.46 4.06
C GLY A 55 8.84 16.77 5.42
N SER A 56 7.91 15.84 5.69
CA SER A 56 7.73 15.34 7.07
C SER A 56 7.66 13.82 7.28
N GLY A 57 7.61 13.01 6.22
CA GLY A 57 7.65 11.55 6.34
C GLY A 57 6.79 10.84 5.31
N GLU A 58 6.85 9.51 5.31
CA GLU A 58 6.00 8.67 4.45
C GLU A 58 4.61 8.55 5.09
N ARG A 59 3.56 9.05 4.42
CA ARG A 59 2.18 8.91 4.92
C ARG A 59 1.47 7.77 4.21
N ALA A 60 0.97 6.78 4.97
CA ALA A 60 0.14 5.73 4.41
C ALA A 60 -1.27 6.26 4.10
N ALA A 61 -1.58 6.42 2.82
CA ALA A 61 -2.87 6.90 2.33
C ALA A 61 -3.92 5.78 2.31
N ARG A 62 -3.51 4.55 2.00
CA ARG A 62 -4.43 3.41 1.88
C ARG A 62 -3.76 2.09 2.21
N PHE A 63 -4.55 1.18 2.76
CA PHE A 63 -4.15 -0.17 3.13
C PHE A 63 -5.08 -1.20 2.50
N ILE A 64 -4.51 -2.26 1.92
CA ILE A 64 -5.23 -3.44 1.41
C ILE A 64 -4.69 -4.67 2.14
N TYR A 65 -5.54 -5.49 2.73
CA TYR A 65 -5.12 -6.70 3.46
C TYR A 65 -6.18 -7.80 3.45
N ARG A 66 -5.80 -9.02 3.83
CA ARG A 66 -6.76 -10.12 4.01
C ARG A 66 -7.27 -10.07 5.44
N ASN A 67 -8.58 -9.98 5.62
CA ASN A 67 -9.20 -10.12 6.93
C ASN A 67 -9.14 -11.57 7.43
N GLU A 68 -9.69 -11.85 8.61
CA GLU A 68 -9.69 -13.19 9.22
C GLU A 68 -10.41 -14.25 8.37
N SER A 69 -11.31 -13.83 7.49
CA SER A 69 -12.00 -14.69 6.52
C SER A 69 -11.23 -14.88 5.21
N GLY A 70 -10.02 -14.32 5.09
CA GLY A 70 -9.20 -14.37 3.87
C GLY A 70 -9.62 -13.41 2.76
N MET A 71 -10.63 -12.57 3.01
CA MET A 71 -11.18 -11.63 2.03
C MET A 71 -10.38 -10.32 2.00
N PRO A 72 -10.13 -9.74 0.81
CA PRO A 72 -9.50 -8.43 0.69
C PRO A 72 -10.37 -7.34 1.36
N GLN A 73 -9.76 -6.54 2.20
CA GLN A 73 -10.38 -5.38 2.85
C GLN A 73 -9.49 -4.16 2.66
N GLU A 74 -10.13 -2.99 2.48
CA GLU A 74 -9.45 -1.71 2.36
C GLU A 74 -9.72 -0.82 3.58
N ILE A 75 -8.68 -0.18 4.10
CA ILE A 75 -8.80 0.85 5.14
C ILE A 75 -8.12 2.13 4.64
N GLY A 76 -8.77 3.27 4.82
CA GLY A 76 -8.22 4.59 4.52
C GLY A 76 -7.60 5.26 5.74
N ASP A 77 -6.60 6.11 5.51
CA ASP A 77 -5.88 6.93 6.50
C ASP A 77 -5.43 6.16 7.75
N TRP A 78 -4.25 5.54 7.65
CA TRP A 78 -3.62 4.89 8.81
C TRP A 78 -2.32 5.61 9.15
N TRP A 79 -2.28 6.27 10.30
CA TRP A 79 -1.10 6.93 10.82
C TRP A 79 -0.34 5.94 11.70
N GLU A 80 0.70 5.30 11.17
CA GLU A 80 1.67 4.61 12.01
C GLU A 80 2.67 5.68 12.47
N ASN A 81 2.59 6.10 13.74
CA ASN A 81 3.68 6.87 14.37
C ASN A 81 4.88 5.91 14.46
N TYR A 82 5.77 5.96 13.46
CA TYR A 82 7.06 5.24 13.48
C TYR A 82 8.07 5.98 14.34
#